data_AF-A0A821HD69-F1
#
_entry.id   AF-A0A821HD69-F1
#
_cell.length_a   1.000
_cell.length_b   1.000
_cell.length_c   1.000
_cell.angle_alpha   90.00
_cell.angle_beta   90.00
_cell.angle_gamma   90.00
#
_symmetry.space_group_name_H-M   'P 1'
#
loop_
_entity.id
_entity.type
_entity.pdbx_description
1 polymer ?
#
loop_
_entity_poly.entity_id
_entity_poly.type
_entity_poly.pdbx_seq_one_letter_code
_entity_poly.pdbx_strand_id
1 'polypeptide(L)' 'AKDIYLHPELFTIENNLLTPTMKTKRPELGKYFEKEIEEMYKNIE' A
#
# COMPACT_ATOMS: atom_id res chain seq x y z
N ALA A 1 -0.71 11.13 17.83
CA ALA A 1 0.32 11.18 16.77
C ALA A 1 -0.36 10.81 15.45
N LYS A 2 0.16 11.21 14.29
CA LYS A 2 -0.33 10.64 13.02
C LYS A 2 0.44 9.36 12.79
N ASP A 3 -0.26 8.24 12.62
CA ASP A 3 0.39 6.99 12.22
C ASP A 3 0.82 7.15 10.75
N ILE A 4 2.10 6.92 10.48
CA ILE A 4 2.71 7.05 9.14
C ILE A 4 3.51 5.77 8.90
N TYR A 5 3.17 5.06 7.82
CA TYR A 5 3.91 3.90 7.35
C TYR A 5 4.79 4.27 6.16
N LEU A 6 6.09 3.93 6.23
CA LEU A 6 7.06 4.14 5.15
C LEU A 6 7.42 2.80 4.51
N HIS A 7 7.07 2.66 3.23
CA HIS A 7 7.41 1.48 2.45
C HIS A 7 8.75 1.70 1.72
N PRO A 8 9.79 0.86 1.94
CA PRO A 8 11.12 1.06 1.38
C PRO A 8 11.26 0.62 -0.07
N GLU A 9 10.36 -0.25 -0.57
CA GLU A 9 10.42 -0.76 -1.94
C GLU A 9 9.60 0.10 -2.91
N LEU A 10 10.06 0.18 -4.15
CA LEU A 10 9.33 0.88 -5.21
C LEU A 10 8.24 -0.02 -5.76
N PHE A 11 7.14 0.60 -6.21
CA PHE A 11 6.14 -0.12 -7.00
C PHE A 11 6.70 -0.42 -8.37
N THR A 12 6.59 -1.67 -8.80
CA THR A 12 7.08 -2.13 -10.10
C THR A 12 6.00 -2.94 -10.79
N ILE A 13 6.23 -3.27 -12.06
CA ILE A 13 5.38 -4.22 -12.78
C ILE A 13 5.68 -5.65 -12.27
N GLU A 14 6.92 -5.92 -11.87
CA GLU A 14 7.39 -7.23 -11.40
C GLU A 14 6.77 -7.63 -10.05
N ASN A 15 6.58 -6.68 -9.13
CA ASN A 15 5.86 -6.92 -7.88
C ASN A 15 4.33 -6.81 -8.04
N ASN A 16 3.82 -6.72 -9.27
CA ASN A 16 2.40 -6.65 -9.61
C ASN A 16 1.64 -5.46 -8.97
N LEU A 17 2.36 -4.42 -8.52
CA LEU A 17 1.77 -3.21 -7.95
C LEU A 17 1.50 -2.13 -9.00
N LEU A 18 2.15 -2.20 -10.16
CA LEU A 18 1.90 -1.35 -11.31
C LEU A 18 1.22 -2.10 -12.46
N THR A 19 0.41 -1.37 -13.23
CA THR A 19 -0.05 -1.80 -14.55
C THR A 19 1.12 -1.72 -15.54
N PRO A 20 1.04 -2.42 -16.69
CA PRO A 20 2.03 -2.29 -17.77
C PRO A 20 2.21 -0.84 -18.28
N THR A 21 1.24 0.03 -18.02
CA THR A 21 1.26 1.46 -18.34
C THR A 21 1.77 2.35 -17.19
N MET A 22 2.45 1.76 -16.19
CA MET A 22 3.03 2.44 -15.03
C MET A 22 2.02 3.19 -14.15
N LYS A 23 0.74 2.78 -14.17
CA LYS A 23 -0.27 3.26 -13.21
C LYS A 23 -0.35 2.31 -12.02
N THR A 24 -0.64 2.84 -10.85
CA THR A 24 -0.86 2.03 -9.64
C THR A 24 -2.05 1.09 -9.81
N LYS A 25 -1.86 -0.20 -9.52
CA LYS A 25 -2.90 -1.22 -9.57
C LYS A 25 -3.64 -1.28 -8.23
N ARG A 26 -4.61 -0.37 -8.06
CA ARG A 26 -5.34 -0.13 -6.80
C ARG A 26 -5.86 -1.39 -6.08
N PRO A 27 -6.45 -2.39 -6.76
CA PRO A 27 -6.93 -3.60 -6.07
C PRO A 27 -5.80 -4.45 -5.45
N GLU A 28 -4.63 -4.49 -6.08
CA GLU A 28 -3.48 -5.24 -5.56
C GLU A 28 -2.83 -4.48 -4.40
N LEU A 29 -2.67 -3.16 -4.56
CA LEU A 29 -2.16 -2.29 -3.49
C LEU A 29 -3.04 -2.33 -2.24
N GLY A 30 -4.37 -2.33 -2.42
CA GLY A 30 -5.31 -2.43 -1.30
C GLY A 30 -5.14 -3.72 -0.51
N LYS A 31 -4.95 -4.86 -1.20
CA LYS A 31 -4.69 -6.15 -0.55
C LYS A 31 -3.29 -6.20 0.09
N TYR A 32 -2.30 -5.62 -0.57
CA TYR A 32 -0.91 -5.63 -0.10
C TYR A 32 -0.76 -4.81 1.19
N PHE A 33 -1.38 -3.64 1.28
CA PHE A 33 -1.29 -2.72 2.43
C PHE A 33 -2.48 -2.82 3.40
N GLU A 34 -3.34 -3.84 3.27
CA GLU A 34 -4.55 -3.97 4.08
C GLU A 34 -4.23 -3.98 5.58
N LYS A 35 -3.21 -4.75 5.96
CA LYS A 35 -2.81 -4.91 7.36
C LYS A 35 -2.25 -3.63 7.97
N GLU A 36 -1.36 -2.95 7.24
CA GLU A 36 -0.76 -1.69 7.66
C GLU A 36 -1.82 -0.61 7.82
N ILE A 37 -2.76 -0.53 6.87
CA ILE A 37 -3.89 0.40 6.93
C ILE A 37 -4.77 0.08 8.14
N GLU A 38 -5.12 -1.19 8.36
CA GLU A 38 -5.93 -1.61 9.51
C GLU A 38 -5.25 -1.24 10.83
N GLU A 39 -3.94 -1.48 10.95
CA GLU A 39 -3.15 -1.13 12.13
C GLU A 39 -3.10 0.38 12.38
N MET A 40 -2.95 1.19 11.33
CA MET A 40 -2.97 2.65 11.44
C MET A 40 -4.33 3.20 11.87
N TYR A 41 -5.43 2.55 11.48
CA TYR A 41 -6.78 2.98 11.87
C TYR A 41 -7.21 2.46 13.25
N LYS A 42 -6.55 1.44 13.82
CA LYS A 42 -6.88 0.90 15.16
C LYS A 42 -6.77 1.93 16.28
N ASN A 43 -5.88 2.90 16.15
CA ASN A 43 -5.61 3.90 17.18
C ASN A 43 -6.42 5.19 17.01
N ILE A 44 -7.33 5.26 16.03
CA ILE A 44 -8.13 6.46 15.69
C ILE A 44 -9.49 6.47 16.41
N GLU A 45 -9.72 5.59 17.38
CA GLU A 45 -10.94 5.59 18.22
C GLU A 45 -10.99 6.76 19.23
#